data_AF-A0A968QF66-F1
#
_entry.id   AF-A0A968QF66-F1
#
_cell.length_a   1.000
_cell.length_b   1.000
_cell.length_c   1.000
_cell.angle_alpha   90.00
_cell.angle_beta   90.00
_cell.angle_gamma   90.00
#
_symmetry.space_group_name_H-M   'P 1'
#
loop_
_entity.id
_entity.type
_entity.pdbx_description
1 polymer ?
#
loop_
_entity_poly.entity_id
_entity_poly.type
_entity_poly.pdbx_seq_one_letter_code
_entity_poly.pdbx_strand_id
1 'polypeptide(L)'
;MATSEGSTQGQVFHHHAQIIPQTKLEQTVQQLRRYLTEPDRTREVQQLSNQIYTWLMKPLMADLEVQQAQTVVFVLDGMLQTIPMSALYDGKQYLAEKYAIALTPGLRLLNSQVDSRPLSFLAGGISQSLKVSSQSFAPLVHVPEELEIASQSENPVLLNNQFTPSNLLSQLNQTSASVVHLATHGQFRANPQQTFLLMWQKMLTINEFSRIIQNRFKIYRNPVKLLVLSACDTASGDRRAALGLAGIAVRSGALSTLATLWEINDDSTTELMKHFYQHLQHYNKTEALRRAQLDLWQTAGKDWQVPAFWSAYVIIGNWQ
;
A
#
# COMPACT_ATOMS: atom_id res chain seq x y z
N MET A 1 -0.39 -15.57 27.02
CA MET A 1 -0.68 -17.01 26.85
C MET A 1 -1.97 -17.16 26.08
N ALA A 2 -1.88 -17.52 24.81
CA ALA A 2 -2.98 -18.05 24.00
C ALA A 2 -2.32 -18.85 22.88
N THR A 3 -2.33 -20.17 23.03
CA THR A 3 -1.79 -21.14 22.08
C THR A 3 -2.70 -21.18 20.86
N SER A 4 -2.19 -20.75 19.70
CA SER A 4 -2.78 -21.15 18.42
C SER A 4 -2.07 -22.41 17.95
N GLU A 5 -2.66 -23.56 18.25
CA GLU A 5 -2.33 -24.83 17.60
C GLU A 5 -2.81 -24.75 16.14
N GLY A 6 -1.87 -24.40 15.27
CA GLY A 6 -2.09 -24.28 13.82
C GLY A 6 -0.76 -24.02 13.12
N SER A 7 -0.08 -25.12 12.78
CA SER A 7 1.11 -25.24 11.90
C SER A 7 2.29 -24.28 12.16
N THR A 8 3.05 -24.53 13.24
CA THR A 8 4.44 -24.03 13.37
C THR A 8 5.50 -25.13 13.13
N GLN A 9 5.08 -26.36 12.78
CA GLN A 9 6.02 -27.41 12.42
C GLN A 9 6.80 -27.01 11.14
N GLY A 10 8.08 -26.69 11.31
CA GLY A 10 9.01 -26.37 10.22
C GLY A 10 9.42 -24.90 10.08
N GLN A 11 8.91 -23.98 10.91
CA GLN A 11 9.40 -22.59 10.89
C GLN A 11 10.74 -22.46 11.62
N VAL A 12 11.77 -22.01 10.91
CA VAL A 12 13.08 -21.70 11.48
C VAL A 12 13.11 -20.22 11.86
N PHE A 13 13.43 -19.93 13.12
CA PHE A 13 13.53 -18.57 13.63
C PHE A 13 15.00 -18.17 13.77
N HIS A 14 15.39 -17.12 13.07
CA HIS A 14 16.70 -16.49 13.18
C HIS A 14 16.53 -15.18 13.94
N HIS A 15 17.43 -14.91 14.89
CA HIS A 15 17.43 -13.66 15.65
C HIS A 15 18.72 -12.90 15.39
N HIS A 16 18.57 -11.68 14.86
CA HIS A 16 19.64 -10.74 14.62
C HIS A 16 19.34 -9.45 15.36
N ALA A 17 20.34 -8.85 15.98
CA ALA A 17 20.18 -7.59 16.70
C ALA A 17 21.36 -6.67 16.45
N GLN A 18 21.06 -5.39 16.27
CA GLN A 18 22.05 -4.33 16.22
C GLN A 18 21.65 -3.21 17.18
N ILE A 19 22.56 -2.87 18.10
CA ILE A 19 22.31 -1.84 19.11
C ILE A 19 22.56 -0.47 18.48
N ILE A 20 21.50 0.33 18.37
CA ILE A 20 21.52 1.67 17.78
C ILE A 20 20.77 2.61 18.73
N PRO A 21 21.28 3.82 19.01
CA PRO A 21 20.51 4.80 19.77
C PRO A 21 19.17 5.09 19.07
N GLN A 22 18.06 5.01 19.81
CA GLN A 22 16.71 5.24 19.26
C GLN A 22 16.62 6.58 18.51
N THR A 23 17.20 7.65 19.08
CA THR A 23 17.24 8.98 18.46
C THR A 23 17.92 8.98 17.10
N LYS A 24 19.00 8.22 16.94
CA LYS A 24 19.73 8.08 15.68
C LYS A 24 18.88 7.38 14.63
N LEU A 25 18.21 6.28 14.99
CA LEU A 25 17.30 5.57 14.09
C LEU A 25 16.15 6.49 13.65
N GLU A 26 15.46 7.10 14.61
CA GLU A 26 14.31 7.97 14.35
C GLU A 26 14.69 9.16 13.45
N GLN A 27 15.81 9.84 13.73
CA GLN A 27 16.29 10.95 12.89
C GLN A 27 16.65 10.49 11.46
N THR A 28 17.33 9.36 11.32
CA THR A 28 17.72 8.80 10.01
C THR A 28 16.47 8.46 9.17
N VAL A 29 15.49 7.79 9.78
CA VAL A 29 14.24 7.41 9.11
C VAL A 29 13.40 8.65 8.77
N GLN A 30 13.34 9.64 9.67
CA GLN A 30 12.62 10.88 9.41
C GLN A 30 13.21 11.64 8.22
N GLN A 31 14.53 11.73 8.16
CA GLN A 31 15.23 12.41 7.09
C GLN A 31 15.08 11.64 5.77
N LEU A 32 15.20 10.31 5.79
CA LEU A 32 14.95 9.49 4.60
C LEU A 32 13.53 9.69 4.08
N ARG A 33 12.51 9.63 4.95
CA ARG A 33 11.11 9.84 4.55
C ARG A 33 10.90 11.19 3.88
N ARG A 34 11.52 12.25 4.40
CA ARG A 34 11.47 13.57 3.78
C ARG A 34 12.11 13.58 2.40
N TYR A 35 13.31 13.03 2.26
CA TYR A 35 14.04 13.05 0.98
C TYR A 35 13.44 12.12 -0.07
N LEU A 36 12.71 11.07 0.34
CA LEU A 36 11.97 10.22 -0.60
C LEU A 36 10.88 10.98 -1.38
N THR A 37 10.41 12.14 -0.88
CA THR A 37 9.45 12.99 -1.60
C THR A 37 10.10 14.15 -2.36
N GLU A 38 11.44 14.23 -2.35
CA GLU A 38 12.23 15.29 -3.01
C GLU A 38 13.05 14.66 -4.16
N PRO A 39 12.59 14.73 -5.44
CA PRO A 39 13.22 13.98 -6.54
C PRO A 39 14.71 14.30 -6.79
N ASP A 40 15.16 15.48 -6.40
CA ASP A 40 16.54 15.95 -6.51
C ASP A 40 17.49 15.39 -5.44
N ARG A 41 16.97 14.66 -4.43
CA ARG A 41 17.73 14.11 -3.30
C ARG A 41 18.18 12.66 -3.47
N THR A 42 18.24 12.15 -4.71
CA THR A 42 18.50 10.73 -4.97
C THR A 42 19.76 10.21 -4.27
N ARG A 43 20.84 11.00 -4.23
CA ARG A 43 22.10 10.60 -3.58
C ARG A 43 21.96 10.49 -2.06
N GLU A 44 21.32 11.46 -1.43
CA GLU A 44 21.04 11.47 0.00
C GLU A 44 20.08 10.34 0.39
N VAL A 45 19.08 10.07 -0.45
CA VAL A 45 18.20 8.89 -0.31
C VAL A 45 19.01 7.61 -0.32
N GLN A 46 19.93 7.42 -1.27
CA GLN A 46 20.80 6.24 -1.32
C GLN A 46 21.69 6.11 -0.07
N GLN A 47 22.25 7.22 0.43
CA GLN A 47 23.08 7.21 1.64
C GLN A 47 22.30 6.81 2.89
N LEU A 48 21.15 7.45 3.13
CA LEU A 48 20.32 7.18 4.31
C LEU A 48 19.67 5.79 4.24
N SER A 49 19.20 5.39 3.05
CA SER A 49 18.62 4.06 2.84
C SER A 49 19.68 2.95 2.97
N ASN A 50 20.93 3.19 2.56
CA ASN A 50 22.03 2.25 2.79
C ASN A 50 22.40 2.11 4.26
N GLN A 51 22.33 3.19 5.02
CA GLN A 51 22.53 3.15 6.46
C GLN A 51 21.46 2.27 7.13
N ILE A 52 20.19 2.44 6.78
CA ILE A 52 19.09 1.61 7.30
C ILE A 52 19.19 0.16 6.80
N TYR A 53 19.55 -0.06 5.53
CA TYR A 53 19.82 -1.39 4.98
C TYR A 53 20.92 -2.10 5.78
N THR A 54 22.01 -1.41 6.09
CA THR A 54 23.12 -1.97 6.86
C THR A 54 22.68 -2.38 8.26
N TRP A 55 21.77 -1.62 8.86
CA TRP A 55 21.23 -1.90 10.19
C TRP A 55 20.24 -3.07 10.23
N LEU A 56 19.37 -3.14 9.24
CA LEU A 56 18.21 -4.03 9.26
C LEU A 56 18.40 -5.26 8.37
N MET A 57 18.83 -5.06 7.13
CA MET A 57 18.80 -6.08 6.09
C MET A 57 20.10 -6.85 5.98
N LYS A 58 21.24 -6.18 6.08
CA LYS A 58 22.56 -6.81 5.91
C LYS A 58 22.76 -8.04 6.83
N PRO A 59 22.35 -8.04 8.11
CA PRO A 59 22.45 -9.22 8.96
C PRO A 59 21.63 -10.42 8.46
N LEU A 60 20.55 -10.16 7.70
CA LEU A 60 19.57 -11.17 7.26
C LEU A 60 19.89 -11.75 5.88
N MET A 61 20.87 -11.20 5.14
CA MET A 61 21.07 -11.57 3.73
C MET A 61 21.49 -13.02 3.53
N ALA A 62 22.37 -13.54 4.36
CA ALA A 62 22.78 -14.94 4.27
C ALA A 62 21.59 -15.90 4.45
N ASP A 63 20.69 -15.59 5.39
CA ASP A 63 19.49 -16.39 5.63
C ASP A 63 18.54 -16.31 4.43
N LEU A 64 18.32 -15.12 3.86
CA LEU A 64 17.44 -14.93 2.70
C LEU A 64 17.98 -15.60 1.43
N GLU A 65 19.29 -15.60 1.22
CA GLU A 65 19.94 -16.28 0.09
C GLU A 65 19.83 -17.81 0.20
N VAL A 66 20.07 -18.37 1.39
CA VAL A 66 19.91 -19.82 1.64
C VAL A 66 18.47 -20.27 1.40
N GLN A 67 17.50 -19.44 1.77
CA GLN A 67 16.07 -19.73 1.55
C GLN A 67 15.59 -19.44 0.13
N GLN A 68 16.45 -18.90 -0.74
CA GLN A 68 16.07 -18.46 -2.10
C GLN A 68 14.80 -17.59 -2.11
N ALA A 69 14.71 -16.70 -1.11
CA ALA A 69 13.49 -15.94 -0.88
C ALA A 69 13.15 -15.06 -2.09
N GLN A 70 11.91 -15.16 -2.58
CA GLN A 70 11.39 -14.28 -3.62
C GLN A 70 10.59 -13.11 -3.04
N THR A 71 10.01 -13.31 -1.85
CA THR A 71 9.19 -12.32 -1.15
C THR A 71 9.67 -12.14 0.28
N VAL A 72 9.85 -10.89 0.69
CA VAL A 72 10.17 -10.53 2.08
C VAL A 72 8.98 -9.80 2.69
N VAL A 73 8.43 -10.36 3.77
CA VAL A 73 7.29 -9.80 4.49
C VAL A 73 7.77 -9.18 5.79
N PHE A 74 7.51 -7.89 5.97
CA PHE A 74 7.95 -7.15 7.14
C PHE A 74 6.82 -6.94 8.15
N VAL A 75 7.11 -7.23 9.42
CA VAL A 75 6.37 -6.69 10.57
C VAL A 75 7.20 -5.54 11.11
N LEU A 76 6.84 -4.30 10.74
CA LEU A 76 7.61 -3.11 11.11
C LEU A 76 7.08 -2.47 12.39
N ASP A 77 7.98 -1.88 13.16
CA ASP A 77 7.64 -1.12 14.36
C ASP A 77 8.04 0.36 14.26
N GLY A 78 7.29 1.21 14.94
CA GLY A 78 7.54 2.65 15.05
C GLY A 78 7.71 3.34 13.70
N MET A 79 8.77 4.15 13.58
CA MET A 79 9.02 4.97 12.40
C MET A 79 9.35 4.18 11.13
N LEU A 80 9.77 2.92 11.23
CA LEU A 80 10.10 2.13 10.04
C LEU A 80 8.88 1.91 9.15
N GLN A 81 7.67 1.92 9.72
CA GLN A 81 6.41 1.85 8.95
C GLN A 81 6.20 3.03 7.99
N THR A 82 6.99 4.09 8.13
CA THR A 82 6.81 5.33 7.38
C THR A 82 7.68 5.38 6.13
N ILE A 83 8.58 4.41 5.91
CA ILE A 83 9.43 4.34 4.72
C ILE A 83 9.19 3.04 3.96
N PRO A 84 9.36 3.03 2.63
CA PRO A 84 9.20 1.82 1.85
C PRO A 84 10.46 0.98 1.96
N MET A 85 10.31 -0.25 2.46
CA MET A 85 11.44 -1.19 2.53
C MET A 85 11.99 -1.51 1.13
N SER A 86 11.17 -1.39 0.08
CA SER A 86 11.58 -1.52 -1.32
C SER A 86 12.65 -0.53 -1.75
N ALA A 87 12.72 0.66 -1.13
CA ALA A 87 13.73 1.68 -1.41
C ALA A 87 15.00 1.56 -0.54
N LEU A 88 15.16 0.49 0.25
CA LEU A 88 16.43 0.25 0.94
C LEU A 88 17.52 -0.13 -0.07
N TYR A 89 18.62 0.64 -0.08
CA TYR A 89 19.71 0.51 -1.05
C TYR A 89 20.89 -0.28 -0.47
N ASP A 90 21.32 -1.36 -1.12
CA ASP A 90 22.41 -2.21 -0.64
C ASP A 90 23.82 -1.67 -0.94
N GLY A 91 23.90 -0.53 -1.63
CA GLY A 91 25.14 0.06 -2.14
C GLY A 91 25.31 -0.14 -3.65
N LYS A 92 24.53 -1.03 -4.26
CA LYS A 92 24.50 -1.31 -5.70
C LYS A 92 23.09 -1.19 -6.29
N GLN A 93 22.09 -1.66 -5.56
CA GLN A 93 20.71 -1.78 -6.02
C GLN A 93 19.71 -1.65 -4.86
N TYR A 94 18.46 -1.32 -5.19
CA TYR A 94 17.36 -1.29 -4.25
C TYR A 94 16.82 -2.70 -3.96
N LEU A 95 16.20 -2.90 -2.79
CA LEU A 95 15.59 -4.20 -2.45
C LEU A 95 14.52 -4.64 -3.45
N ALA A 96 13.77 -3.71 -4.05
CA ALA A 96 12.76 -3.99 -5.09
C ALA A 96 13.32 -4.78 -6.28
N GLU A 97 14.62 -4.65 -6.55
CA GLU A 97 15.29 -5.35 -7.65
C GLU A 97 15.44 -6.84 -7.37
N LYS A 98 15.54 -7.22 -6.08
CA LYS A 98 15.76 -8.61 -5.65
C LYS A 98 14.49 -9.29 -5.14
N TYR A 99 13.65 -8.55 -4.42
CA TYR A 99 12.56 -9.14 -3.65
C TYR A 99 11.25 -8.41 -3.88
N ALA A 100 10.17 -9.19 -3.95
CA ALA A 100 8.82 -8.67 -3.75
C ALA A 100 8.63 -8.36 -2.27
N ILE A 101 7.95 -7.27 -1.94
CA ILE A 101 7.87 -6.78 -0.56
C ILE A 101 6.42 -6.59 -0.14
N ALA A 102 6.09 -7.08 1.05
CA ALA A 102 4.84 -6.80 1.74
C ALA A 102 5.10 -6.37 3.19
N LEU A 103 4.13 -5.65 3.72
CA LEU A 103 4.03 -5.30 5.12
C LEU A 103 2.88 -6.09 5.75
N THR A 104 2.99 -6.43 7.02
CA THR A 104 1.85 -6.97 7.78
C THR A 104 1.82 -6.35 9.17
N PRO A 105 0.63 -5.97 9.69
CA PRO A 105 0.53 -5.41 11.03
C PRO A 105 0.76 -6.46 12.14
N GLY A 106 0.92 -7.74 11.79
CA GLY A 106 1.36 -8.77 12.73
C GLY A 106 1.34 -10.19 12.18
N LEU A 107 2.02 -11.10 12.87
CA LEU A 107 2.21 -12.50 12.45
C LEU A 107 0.89 -13.33 12.41
N ARG A 108 -0.17 -12.88 13.11
CA ARG A 108 -1.46 -13.58 13.12
C ARG A 108 -2.27 -13.39 11.83
N LEU A 109 -1.85 -12.45 10.98
CA LEU A 109 -2.49 -12.15 9.68
C LEU A 109 -1.77 -12.81 8.50
N LEU A 110 -0.85 -13.74 8.78
CA LEU A 110 -0.10 -14.49 7.76
C LEU A 110 -0.92 -15.60 7.07
N ASN A 111 -2.23 -15.71 7.35
CA ASN A 111 -3.03 -16.82 6.83
C ASN A 111 -3.24 -16.64 5.31
N SER A 112 -2.31 -17.21 4.54
CA SER A 112 -2.20 -17.09 3.10
C SER A 112 -2.98 -18.23 2.44
N GLN A 113 -4.31 -18.17 2.50
CA GLN A 113 -5.09 -19.02 1.62
C GLN A 113 -5.11 -18.38 0.24
N VAL A 114 -4.48 -19.06 -0.73
CA VAL A 114 -4.54 -18.69 -2.14
C VAL A 114 -5.98 -18.89 -2.60
N ASP A 115 -6.68 -17.78 -2.83
CA ASP A 115 -8.03 -17.81 -3.36
C ASP A 115 -7.97 -17.74 -4.89
N SER A 116 -8.12 -18.89 -5.54
CA SER A 116 -8.03 -19.08 -6.99
C SER A 116 -9.23 -18.56 -7.78
N ARG A 117 -10.27 -18.01 -7.12
CA ARG A 117 -11.41 -17.43 -7.84
C ARG A 117 -10.94 -16.25 -8.70
N PRO A 118 -11.43 -16.12 -9.96
CA PRO A 118 -11.12 -14.98 -10.81
C PRO A 118 -11.29 -13.66 -10.08
N LEU A 119 -10.38 -12.72 -10.35
CA LEU A 119 -10.53 -11.37 -9.84
C LEU A 119 -11.72 -10.72 -10.54
N SER A 120 -12.48 -9.93 -9.78
CA SER A 120 -13.44 -9.01 -10.37
C SER A 120 -13.24 -7.62 -9.79
N PHE A 121 -13.44 -6.59 -10.60
CA PHE A 121 -12.92 -5.24 -10.34
C PHE A 121 -14.04 -4.23 -10.12
N LEU A 122 -13.96 -3.44 -9.05
CA LEU A 122 -14.80 -2.26 -8.81
C LEU A 122 -13.89 -1.05 -8.61
N ALA A 123 -14.13 0.02 -9.35
CA ALA A 123 -13.34 1.23 -9.27
C ALA A 123 -14.23 2.44 -8.95
N GLY A 124 -13.76 3.35 -8.11
CA GLY A 124 -14.46 4.60 -7.83
C GLY A 124 -13.55 5.73 -7.36
N GLY A 125 -13.96 6.97 -7.59
CA GLY A 125 -13.10 8.11 -7.25
C GLY A 125 -13.70 9.49 -7.48
N ILE A 126 -12.94 10.51 -7.06
CA ILE A 126 -13.25 11.92 -7.23
C ILE A 126 -12.19 12.58 -8.12
N SER A 127 -12.62 13.12 -9.25
CA SER A 127 -11.75 13.90 -10.16
C SER A 127 -11.98 15.40 -10.06
N GLN A 128 -13.20 15.81 -9.68
CA GLN A 128 -13.60 17.20 -9.62
C GLN A 128 -13.16 17.87 -8.32
N SER A 129 -12.93 19.18 -8.39
CA SER A 129 -12.78 19.99 -7.18
C SER A 129 -14.06 19.93 -6.35
N LEU A 130 -13.93 19.70 -5.05
CA LEU A 130 -15.06 19.68 -4.12
C LEU A 130 -14.80 20.62 -2.95
N LYS A 131 -15.89 21.20 -2.44
CA LYS A 131 -15.88 21.88 -1.14
C LYS A 131 -16.78 21.09 -0.20
N VAL A 132 -16.20 20.56 0.87
CA VAL A 132 -16.93 19.82 1.90
C VAL A 132 -16.66 20.49 3.23
N SER A 133 -17.72 20.95 3.90
CA SER A 133 -17.62 21.78 5.09
C SER A 133 -16.76 23.04 4.82
N SER A 134 -15.67 23.23 5.56
CA SER A 134 -14.73 24.34 5.40
C SER A 134 -13.51 24.00 4.52
N GLN A 135 -13.40 22.77 4.02
CA GLN A 135 -12.23 22.31 3.26
C GLN A 135 -12.52 22.31 1.76
N SER A 136 -11.53 22.74 0.97
CA SER A 136 -11.57 22.69 -0.48
C SER A 136 -10.53 21.72 -0.98
N PHE A 137 -10.92 20.90 -1.95
CA PHE A 137 -10.11 19.86 -2.54
C PHE A 137 -9.86 20.20 -4.00
N ALA A 138 -8.58 20.20 -4.39
CA ALA A 138 -8.18 20.42 -5.78
C ALA A 138 -8.67 19.27 -6.68
N PRO A 139 -8.88 19.51 -7.98
CA PRO A 139 -9.23 18.43 -8.90
C PRO A 139 -8.06 17.45 -9.02
N LEU A 140 -8.38 16.16 -9.16
CA LEU A 140 -7.43 15.09 -9.44
C LEU A 140 -7.64 14.65 -10.90
N VAL A 141 -6.93 15.32 -11.82
CA VAL A 141 -7.20 15.23 -13.26
C VAL A 141 -6.92 13.85 -13.87
N HIS A 142 -6.06 13.06 -13.25
CA HIS A 142 -5.68 11.71 -13.73
C HIS A 142 -6.61 10.61 -13.21
N VAL A 143 -7.49 10.90 -12.23
CA VAL A 143 -8.41 9.90 -11.65
C VAL A 143 -9.29 9.21 -12.70
N PRO A 144 -9.89 9.89 -13.69
CA PRO A 144 -10.70 9.20 -14.70
C PRO A 144 -9.91 8.13 -15.46
N GLU A 145 -8.68 8.44 -15.87
CA GLU A 145 -7.80 7.49 -16.58
C GLU A 145 -7.38 6.32 -15.68
N GLU A 146 -7.01 6.61 -14.43
CA GLU A 146 -6.67 5.59 -13.44
C GLU A 146 -7.83 4.63 -13.18
N LEU A 147 -9.07 5.14 -13.10
CA LEU A 147 -10.25 4.31 -12.86
C LEU A 147 -10.64 3.46 -14.07
N GLU A 148 -10.45 3.95 -15.30
CA GLU A 148 -10.65 3.14 -16.51
C GLU A 148 -9.70 1.94 -16.51
N ILE A 149 -8.41 2.17 -16.20
CA ILE A 149 -7.42 1.11 -16.01
C ILE A 149 -7.87 0.15 -14.90
N ALA A 150 -8.21 0.66 -13.72
CA ALA A 150 -8.51 -0.17 -12.56
C ALA A 150 -9.82 -0.96 -12.68
N SER A 151 -10.78 -0.48 -13.47
CA SER A 151 -12.07 -1.15 -13.71
C SER A 151 -11.93 -2.43 -14.53
N GLN A 152 -10.84 -2.57 -15.29
CA GLN A 152 -10.62 -3.65 -16.25
C GLN A 152 -11.82 -3.84 -17.21
N SER A 153 -12.60 -2.77 -17.45
CA SER A 153 -13.83 -2.79 -18.25
C SER A 153 -14.91 -3.79 -17.77
N GLU A 154 -14.87 -4.23 -16.50
CA GLU A 154 -15.84 -5.20 -15.97
C GLU A 154 -17.10 -4.57 -15.38
N ASN A 155 -16.93 -3.51 -14.58
CA ASN A 155 -18.02 -2.87 -13.84
C ASN A 155 -18.00 -1.36 -14.09
N PRO A 156 -19.17 -0.69 -14.08
CA PRO A 156 -19.23 0.77 -14.18
C PRO A 156 -18.39 1.44 -13.09
N VAL A 157 -17.55 2.39 -13.51
CA VAL A 157 -16.75 3.22 -12.61
C VAL A 157 -17.69 4.12 -11.80
N LEU A 158 -17.48 4.17 -10.48
CA LEU A 158 -18.18 5.12 -9.61
C LEU A 158 -17.42 6.44 -9.60
N LEU A 159 -17.70 7.33 -10.56
CA LEU A 159 -17.00 8.61 -10.69
C LEU A 159 -17.83 9.78 -10.13
N ASN A 160 -17.19 10.69 -9.40
CA ASN A 160 -17.79 11.94 -8.91
C ASN A 160 -19.13 11.69 -8.19
N ASN A 161 -20.26 12.14 -8.74
CA ASN A 161 -21.58 12.01 -8.11
C ASN A 161 -22.05 10.57 -7.90
N GLN A 162 -21.46 9.60 -8.60
CA GLN A 162 -21.70 8.17 -8.37
C GLN A 162 -20.85 7.62 -7.22
N PHE A 163 -19.74 8.27 -6.87
CA PHE A 163 -18.85 7.85 -5.79
C PHE A 163 -19.36 8.28 -4.42
N THR A 164 -20.42 7.64 -3.95
CA THR A 164 -21.03 7.87 -2.63
C THR A 164 -20.87 6.64 -1.73
N PRO A 165 -20.92 6.80 -0.39
CA PRO A 165 -20.79 5.66 0.53
C PRO A 165 -21.87 4.59 0.31
N SER A 166 -23.11 5.02 0.04
CA SER A 166 -24.24 4.13 -0.22
C SER A 166 -24.10 3.39 -1.53
N ASN A 167 -23.67 4.07 -2.60
CA ASN A 167 -23.48 3.42 -3.90
C ASN A 167 -22.29 2.44 -3.86
N LEU A 168 -21.17 2.81 -3.23
CA LEU A 168 -20.06 1.88 -3.01
C LEU A 168 -20.51 0.62 -2.27
N LEU A 169 -21.24 0.78 -1.16
CA LEU A 169 -21.78 -0.36 -0.41
C LEU A 169 -22.75 -1.20 -1.26
N SER A 170 -23.62 -0.56 -2.04
CA SER A 170 -24.55 -1.24 -2.96
C SER A 170 -23.80 -2.09 -3.98
N GLN A 171 -22.81 -1.52 -4.67
CA GLN A 171 -22.00 -2.22 -5.67
C GLN A 171 -21.20 -3.38 -5.05
N LEU A 172 -20.62 -3.18 -3.86
CA LEU A 172 -19.92 -4.24 -3.14
C LEU A 172 -20.83 -5.41 -2.74
N ASN A 173 -22.13 -5.15 -2.54
CA ASN A 173 -23.12 -6.16 -2.20
C ASN A 173 -23.73 -6.86 -3.42
N GLN A 174 -23.79 -6.16 -4.57
CA GLN A 174 -24.44 -6.65 -5.80
C GLN A 174 -23.46 -7.33 -6.76
N THR A 175 -22.16 -7.09 -6.61
CA THR A 175 -21.11 -7.65 -7.47
C THR A 175 -20.25 -8.67 -6.73
N SER A 176 -19.50 -9.49 -7.47
CA SER A 176 -18.47 -10.38 -6.92
C SER A 176 -17.13 -9.66 -6.69
N ALA A 177 -17.04 -8.35 -6.97
CA ALA A 177 -15.81 -7.58 -7.15
C ALA A 177 -14.74 -7.80 -6.07
N SER A 178 -13.79 -8.70 -6.24
CA SER A 178 -12.78 -9.00 -5.22
C SER A 178 -11.64 -7.97 -5.14
N VAL A 179 -11.49 -7.13 -6.17
CA VAL A 179 -10.55 -6.01 -6.22
C VAL A 179 -11.34 -4.72 -6.20
N VAL A 180 -11.02 -3.83 -5.26
CA VAL A 180 -11.70 -2.54 -5.10
C VAL A 180 -10.65 -1.44 -5.21
N HIS A 181 -10.77 -0.56 -6.18
CA HIS A 181 -9.87 0.57 -6.38
C HIS A 181 -10.56 1.88 -6.03
N LEU A 182 -9.97 2.66 -5.12
CA LEU A 182 -10.47 3.95 -4.69
C LEU A 182 -9.43 5.04 -4.97
N ALA A 183 -9.72 5.94 -5.92
CA ALA A 183 -8.84 7.04 -6.32
C ALA A 183 -9.44 8.40 -5.93
N THR A 184 -8.94 9.02 -4.86
CA THR A 184 -9.54 10.23 -4.29
C THR A 184 -8.58 10.95 -3.34
N HIS A 185 -8.99 12.11 -2.80
CA HIS A 185 -8.31 12.69 -1.65
C HIS A 185 -8.52 11.81 -0.42
N GLY A 186 -7.44 11.54 0.29
CA GLY A 186 -7.48 10.85 1.57
C GLY A 186 -6.52 11.51 2.53
N GLN A 187 -6.78 11.35 3.81
CA GLN A 187 -5.86 11.80 4.82
C GLN A 187 -5.91 10.84 6.01
N PHE A 188 -4.73 10.48 6.51
CA PHE A 188 -4.57 9.79 7.76
C PHE A 188 -3.87 10.70 8.78
N ARG A 189 -4.50 10.94 9.92
CA ARG A 189 -3.91 11.68 11.06
C ARG A 189 -4.06 10.88 12.34
N ALA A 190 -3.21 11.23 13.29
CA ALA A 190 -3.26 10.72 14.66
C ALA A 190 -4.61 11.01 15.35
N ASN A 191 -5.26 12.13 14.99
CA ASN A 191 -6.62 12.42 15.40
C ASN A 191 -7.60 11.73 14.43
N PRO A 192 -8.40 10.74 14.86
CA PRO A 192 -9.35 10.04 13.99
C PRO A 192 -10.39 10.95 13.33
N GLN A 193 -10.69 12.12 13.91
CA GLN A 193 -11.61 13.10 13.33
C GLN A 193 -11.04 13.82 12.10
N GLN A 194 -9.71 13.78 11.94
CA GLN A 194 -9.00 14.33 10.78
C GLN A 194 -8.63 13.24 9.77
N THR A 195 -9.04 11.99 10.00
CA THR A 195 -8.84 10.87 9.08
C THR A 195 -10.08 10.66 8.23
N PHE A 196 -9.93 10.76 6.91
CA PHE A 196 -11.04 10.61 5.98
C PHE A 196 -10.61 10.09 4.60
N LEU A 197 -11.59 9.58 3.86
CA LEU A 197 -11.55 9.46 2.40
C LEU A 197 -12.62 10.39 1.82
N LEU A 198 -12.26 11.20 0.83
CA LEU A 198 -13.20 12.08 0.16
C LEU A 198 -14.09 11.27 -0.77
N MET A 199 -15.39 11.37 -0.56
CA MET A 199 -16.44 10.87 -1.45
C MET A 199 -17.29 12.07 -1.89
N TRP A 200 -18.25 11.84 -2.78
CA TRP A 200 -19.08 12.93 -3.30
C TRP A 200 -19.75 13.72 -2.19
N GLN A 201 -19.38 14.99 -2.06
CA GLN A 201 -19.86 15.93 -1.04
C GLN A 201 -19.73 15.44 0.41
N LYS A 202 -18.85 14.47 0.69
CA LYS A 202 -18.70 13.88 2.02
C LYS A 202 -17.27 13.44 2.29
N MET A 203 -16.75 13.83 3.46
CA MET A 203 -15.57 13.20 4.05
C MET A 203 -16.02 11.94 4.80
N LEU A 204 -15.74 10.77 4.23
CA LEU A 204 -16.04 9.49 4.84
C LEU A 204 -15.08 9.25 6.00
N THR A 205 -15.60 9.12 7.21
CA THR A 205 -14.78 8.87 8.39
C THR A 205 -14.22 7.45 8.38
N ILE A 206 -13.13 7.25 9.12
CA ILE A 206 -12.49 5.96 9.33
C ILE A 206 -13.44 4.85 9.82
N ASN A 207 -14.40 5.21 10.67
CA ASN A 207 -15.37 4.27 11.24
C ASN A 207 -16.45 3.89 10.22
N GLU A 208 -16.86 4.83 9.36
CA GLU A 208 -17.78 4.53 8.27
C GLU A 208 -17.11 3.68 7.20
N PHE A 209 -15.87 4.00 6.85
CA PHE A 209 -15.05 3.19 5.93
C PHE A 209 -14.88 1.75 6.44
N SER A 210 -14.50 1.59 7.70
CA SER A 210 -14.37 0.27 8.34
C SER A 210 -15.68 -0.53 8.28
N ARG A 211 -16.83 0.12 8.49
CA ARG A 211 -18.15 -0.52 8.38
C ARG A 211 -18.45 -0.99 6.97
N ILE A 212 -18.12 -0.21 5.94
CA ILE A 212 -18.30 -0.61 4.53
C ILE A 212 -17.50 -1.89 4.23
N ILE A 213 -16.23 -1.95 4.63
CA ILE A 213 -15.38 -3.12 4.41
C ILE A 213 -15.84 -4.33 5.23
N GLN A 214 -16.20 -4.13 6.51
CA GLN A 214 -16.64 -5.21 7.41
C GLN A 214 -17.97 -5.85 6.97
N ASN A 215 -18.92 -5.05 6.48
CA ASN A 215 -20.23 -5.55 6.07
C ASN A 215 -20.10 -6.66 5.03
N ARG A 216 -19.18 -6.51 4.09
CA ARG A 216 -18.97 -7.48 3.03
C ARG A 216 -18.47 -8.83 3.56
N PHE A 217 -17.48 -8.80 4.46
CA PHE A 217 -16.93 -10.02 5.05
C PHE A 217 -17.97 -10.78 5.88
N LYS A 218 -18.72 -10.06 6.73
CA LYS A 218 -19.69 -10.67 7.64
C LYS A 218 -20.94 -11.21 6.93
N ILE A 219 -21.41 -10.53 5.89
CA ILE A 219 -22.70 -10.85 5.25
C ILE A 219 -22.53 -11.90 4.14
N TYR A 220 -21.50 -11.77 3.29
CA TYR A 220 -21.41 -12.56 2.05
C TYR A 220 -20.29 -13.60 2.02
N ARG A 221 -19.47 -13.67 3.09
CA ARG A 221 -18.25 -14.52 3.13
C ARG A 221 -17.34 -14.32 1.90
N ASN A 222 -17.40 -13.13 1.27
CA ASN A 222 -16.63 -12.78 0.08
C ASN A 222 -15.76 -11.56 0.39
N PRO A 223 -14.58 -11.72 1.01
CA PRO A 223 -13.73 -10.59 1.38
C PRO A 223 -13.25 -9.82 0.15
N VAL A 224 -12.93 -8.54 0.34
CA VAL A 224 -12.11 -7.79 -0.60
C VAL A 224 -10.71 -8.41 -0.59
N LYS A 225 -10.31 -9.07 -1.69
CA LYS A 225 -8.98 -9.69 -1.83
C LYS A 225 -7.88 -8.64 -1.96
N LEU A 226 -8.18 -7.52 -2.61
CA LEU A 226 -7.29 -6.38 -2.78
C LEU A 226 -8.07 -5.09 -2.73
N LEU A 227 -7.75 -4.23 -1.77
CA LEU A 227 -8.20 -2.85 -1.74
C LEU A 227 -7.05 -1.96 -2.21
N VAL A 228 -7.25 -1.18 -3.27
CA VAL A 228 -6.28 -0.17 -3.72
C VAL A 228 -6.76 1.19 -3.22
N LEU A 229 -5.95 1.86 -2.42
CA LEU A 229 -6.18 3.21 -1.93
C LEU A 229 -5.19 4.15 -2.62
N SER A 230 -5.59 4.66 -3.79
CA SER A 230 -4.87 5.72 -4.51
C SER A 230 -5.31 7.07 -3.92
N ALA A 231 -4.77 7.37 -2.74
CA ALA A 231 -5.10 8.56 -1.97
C ALA A 231 -3.97 8.92 -1.02
N CYS A 232 -3.80 10.22 -0.74
CA CYS A 232 -2.66 10.75 0.01
C CYS A 232 -2.49 10.10 1.40
N ASP A 233 -1.24 9.77 1.75
CA ASP A 233 -0.82 9.28 3.08
C ASP A 233 -1.64 8.07 3.62
N THR A 234 -2.19 7.22 2.75
CA THR A 234 -3.10 6.14 3.15
C THR A 234 -2.43 4.96 3.86
N ALA A 235 -1.14 4.74 3.60
CA ALA A 235 -0.30 3.76 4.30
C ALA A 235 0.53 4.39 5.43
N SER A 236 0.53 5.72 5.57
CA SER A 236 1.27 6.41 6.63
C SER A 236 0.58 6.20 7.98
N GLY A 237 1.27 5.55 8.93
CA GLY A 237 0.82 5.40 10.32
C GLY A 237 1.58 6.33 11.28
N ASP A 238 1.02 6.52 12.48
CA ASP A 238 1.77 7.05 13.63
C ASP A 238 1.91 5.96 14.70
N ARG A 239 2.57 6.28 15.83
CA ARG A 239 2.74 5.31 16.95
C ARG A 239 1.41 4.75 17.49
N ARG A 240 0.27 5.40 17.23
CA ARG A 240 -1.06 5.01 17.74
C ARG A 240 -1.85 4.15 16.76
N ALA A 241 -1.48 4.11 15.49
CA ALA A 241 -2.16 3.33 14.48
C ALA A 241 -1.19 2.85 13.39
N ALA A 242 -0.81 1.57 13.50
CA ALA A 242 0.08 0.95 12.55
C ALA A 242 -0.52 0.94 11.13
N LEU A 243 0.27 1.45 10.16
CA LEU A 243 0.01 1.42 8.72
C LEU A 243 -1.25 2.18 8.23
N GLY A 244 -1.71 3.19 8.98
CA GLY A 244 -2.73 4.13 8.52
C GLY A 244 -4.10 3.52 8.18
N LEU A 245 -4.77 4.09 7.17
CA LEU A 245 -6.05 3.60 6.62
C LEU A 245 -5.91 2.17 6.06
N ALA A 246 -4.76 1.86 5.48
CA ALA A 246 -4.52 0.55 4.88
C ALA A 246 -4.46 -0.58 5.93
N GLY A 247 -3.81 -0.34 7.08
CA GLY A 247 -3.84 -1.25 8.21
C GLY A 247 -5.24 -1.43 8.78
N ILE A 248 -6.07 -0.39 8.76
CA ILE A 248 -7.47 -0.44 9.21
C ILE A 248 -8.35 -1.22 8.25
N ALA A 249 -8.15 -1.07 6.95
CA ALA A 249 -8.84 -1.88 5.94
C ALA A 249 -8.58 -3.38 6.14
N VAL A 250 -7.31 -3.76 6.37
CA VAL A 250 -6.96 -5.16 6.65
C VAL A 250 -7.62 -5.65 7.94
N ARG A 251 -7.57 -4.87 9.02
CA ARG A 251 -8.27 -5.21 10.28
C ARG A 251 -9.80 -5.23 10.14
N SER A 252 -10.33 -4.56 9.13
CA SER A 252 -11.76 -4.50 8.82
C SER A 252 -12.22 -5.63 7.88
N GLY A 253 -11.32 -6.49 7.41
CA GLY A 253 -11.65 -7.69 6.64
C GLY A 253 -11.24 -7.66 5.17
N ALA A 254 -10.53 -6.62 4.70
CA ALA A 254 -9.77 -6.74 3.45
C ALA A 254 -8.61 -7.72 3.66
N LEU A 255 -8.34 -8.61 2.70
CA LEU A 255 -7.19 -9.52 2.80
C LEU A 255 -5.88 -8.77 2.59
N SER A 256 -5.88 -7.82 1.65
CA SER A 256 -4.72 -7.03 1.29
C SER A 256 -5.14 -5.61 0.95
N THR A 257 -4.27 -4.65 1.24
CA THR A 257 -4.40 -3.27 0.80
C THR A 257 -3.14 -2.82 0.09
N LEU A 258 -3.26 -2.29 -1.13
CA LEU A 258 -2.24 -1.48 -1.79
C LEU A 258 -2.52 -0.01 -1.47
N ALA A 259 -1.56 0.70 -0.90
CA ALA A 259 -1.74 2.08 -0.46
C ALA A 259 -0.45 2.88 -0.56
N THR A 260 -0.55 4.20 -0.56
CA THR A 260 0.62 5.09 -0.70
C THR A 260 1.14 5.60 0.64
N LEU A 261 2.46 5.67 0.77
CA LEU A 261 3.12 6.27 1.93
C LEU A 261 3.12 7.81 1.91
N TRP A 262 3.00 8.42 0.71
CA TRP A 262 2.90 9.85 0.47
C TRP A 262 2.00 10.13 -0.74
N GLU A 263 1.67 11.40 -0.97
CA GLU A 263 0.88 11.86 -2.12
C GLU A 263 1.64 11.67 -3.43
N ILE A 264 1.02 10.96 -4.39
CA ILE A 264 1.42 10.94 -5.79
C ILE A 264 0.15 11.00 -6.64
N ASN A 265 -0.02 12.10 -7.36
CA ASN A 265 -1.08 12.26 -8.35
C ASN A 265 -0.51 12.90 -9.62
N ASP A 266 0.36 12.15 -10.29
CA ASP A 266 1.02 12.53 -11.53
C ASP A 266 1.01 11.38 -12.54
N ASP A 267 1.59 11.62 -13.71
CA ASP A 267 1.76 10.62 -14.78
C ASP A 267 2.35 9.28 -14.29
N SER A 268 3.23 9.31 -13.28
CA SER A 268 3.90 8.10 -12.78
C SER A 268 2.95 7.18 -12.01
N THR A 269 1.96 7.75 -11.30
CA THR A 269 0.91 6.94 -10.65
C THR A 269 0.07 6.20 -11.69
N THR A 270 -0.38 6.90 -12.73
CA THR A 270 -1.20 6.28 -13.77
C THR A 270 -0.44 5.15 -14.47
N GLU A 271 0.82 5.39 -14.84
CA GLU A 271 1.64 4.37 -15.51
C GLU A 271 1.96 3.20 -14.56
N LEU A 272 2.23 3.46 -13.26
CA LEU A 272 2.42 2.41 -12.27
C LEU A 272 1.17 1.53 -12.14
N MET A 273 -0.01 2.14 -12.08
CA MET A 273 -1.27 1.39 -11.97
C MET A 273 -1.55 0.57 -13.21
N LYS A 274 -1.29 1.11 -14.40
CA LYS A 274 -1.36 0.37 -15.66
C LYS A 274 -0.49 -0.87 -15.63
N HIS A 275 0.79 -0.75 -15.28
CA HIS A 275 1.68 -1.90 -15.16
C HIS A 275 1.24 -2.85 -14.05
N PHE A 276 0.81 -2.33 -12.90
CA PHE A 276 0.37 -3.13 -11.77
C PHE A 276 -0.81 -4.04 -12.15
N TYR A 277 -1.87 -3.49 -12.76
CA TYR A 277 -3.02 -4.27 -13.18
C TYR A 277 -2.69 -5.25 -14.31
N GLN A 278 -1.80 -4.90 -15.24
CA GLN A 278 -1.29 -5.83 -16.26
C GLN A 278 -0.58 -7.03 -15.62
N HIS A 279 0.35 -6.78 -14.68
CA HIS A 279 1.07 -7.86 -14.00
C HIS A 279 0.17 -8.67 -13.06
N LEU A 280 -0.85 -8.06 -12.46
CA LEU A 280 -1.78 -8.73 -11.56
C LEU A 280 -2.60 -9.84 -12.25
N GLN A 281 -2.69 -9.84 -13.58
CA GLN A 281 -3.32 -10.91 -14.35
C GLN A 281 -2.48 -12.20 -14.36
N HIS A 282 -1.17 -12.11 -14.08
CA HIS A 282 -0.22 -13.22 -14.23
C HIS A 282 0.60 -13.51 -12.96
N TYR A 283 0.66 -12.56 -12.04
CA TYR A 283 1.48 -12.62 -10.84
C TYR A 283 0.65 -12.34 -9.58
N ASN A 284 1.17 -12.78 -8.43
CA ASN A 284 0.59 -12.40 -7.15
C ASN A 284 0.74 -10.89 -6.89
N LYS A 285 0.01 -10.38 -5.89
CA LYS A 285 -0.07 -8.93 -5.60
C LYS A 285 1.29 -8.27 -5.37
N THR A 286 2.20 -8.94 -4.68
CA THR A 286 3.52 -8.36 -4.36
C THR A 286 4.47 -8.36 -5.55
N GLU A 287 4.48 -9.44 -6.32
CA GLU A 287 5.29 -9.53 -7.53
C GLU A 287 4.74 -8.61 -8.63
N ALA A 288 3.42 -8.45 -8.73
CA ALA A 288 2.80 -7.49 -9.63
C ALA A 288 3.21 -6.04 -9.31
N LEU A 289 3.22 -5.67 -8.03
CA LEU A 289 3.71 -4.35 -7.61
C LEU A 289 5.20 -4.20 -7.91
N ARG A 290 6.02 -5.19 -7.57
CA ARG A 290 7.48 -5.13 -7.82
C ARG A 290 7.77 -4.92 -9.30
N ARG A 291 7.11 -5.66 -10.18
CA ARG A 291 7.28 -5.51 -11.63
C ARG A 291 6.84 -4.14 -12.12
N ALA A 292 5.70 -3.65 -11.65
CA ALA A 292 5.25 -2.30 -11.98
C ALA A 292 6.24 -1.21 -11.55
N GLN A 293 6.87 -1.38 -10.38
CA GLN A 293 7.91 -0.47 -9.90
C GLN A 293 9.16 -0.49 -10.80
N LEU A 294 9.58 -1.69 -11.25
CA LEU A 294 10.72 -1.84 -12.14
C LEU A 294 10.44 -1.35 -13.57
N ASP A 295 9.20 -1.51 -14.06
CA ASP A 295 8.80 -1.04 -15.38
C ASP A 295 8.88 0.49 -15.48
N LEU A 296 8.51 1.22 -14.42
CA LEU A 296 8.68 2.67 -14.37
C LEU A 296 10.12 3.12 -14.61
N TRP A 297 11.11 2.34 -14.18
CA TRP A 297 12.53 2.67 -14.38
C TRP A 297 12.97 2.59 -15.85
N GLN A 298 12.22 1.83 -16.64
CA GLN A 298 12.47 1.58 -18.05
C GLN A 298 11.65 2.50 -18.97
N THR A 299 10.79 3.36 -18.41
CA THR A 299 9.98 4.29 -19.20
C THR A 299 10.87 5.29 -19.94
N ALA A 300 10.92 5.16 -21.26
CA ALA A 300 11.76 5.99 -22.11
C ALA A 300 11.40 7.48 -22.00
N GLY A 301 12.42 8.33 -21.81
CA GLY A 301 12.26 9.79 -21.76
C GLY A 301 11.71 10.33 -20.44
N LYS A 302 11.65 9.52 -19.38
CA LYS A 302 11.26 9.93 -18.03
C LYS A 302 12.35 9.56 -17.02
N ASP A 303 12.64 10.46 -16.08
CA ASP A 303 13.60 10.21 -14.99
C ASP A 303 12.93 9.54 -13.78
N TRP A 304 12.09 8.52 -14.04
CA TRP A 304 11.30 7.84 -13.00
C TRP A 304 12.06 6.76 -12.24
N GLN A 305 13.37 6.65 -12.46
CA GLN A 305 14.27 5.81 -11.66
C GLN A 305 14.41 6.33 -10.21
N VAL A 306 14.07 7.60 -9.98
CA VAL A 306 14.08 8.22 -8.67
C VAL A 306 13.00 7.61 -7.76
N PRO A 307 13.34 7.17 -6.52
CA PRO A 307 12.41 6.54 -5.59
C PRO A 307 11.09 7.28 -5.33
N ALA A 308 11.07 8.60 -5.47
CA ALA A 308 9.88 9.42 -5.33
C ALA A 308 8.71 8.96 -6.20
N PHE A 309 8.99 8.43 -7.40
CA PHE A 309 7.96 8.06 -8.39
C PHE A 309 7.46 6.61 -8.25
N TRP A 310 8.30 5.67 -7.81
CA TRP A 310 7.94 4.25 -7.82
C TRP A 310 7.75 3.65 -6.42
N SER A 311 8.34 4.22 -5.37
CA SER A 311 8.43 3.56 -4.06
C SER A 311 7.31 3.89 -3.08
N ALA A 312 6.36 4.77 -3.42
CA ALA A 312 5.30 5.16 -2.49
C ALA A 312 4.31 4.04 -2.19
N TYR A 313 4.01 3.21 -3.18
CA TYR A 313 3.03 2.14 -3.06
C TYR A 313 3.60 0.96 -2.28
N VAL A 314 2.84 0.50 -1.28
CA VAL A 314 3.16 -0.67 -0.46
C VAL A 314 1.95 -1.60 -0.35
N ILE A 315 2.21 -2.91 -0.36
CA ILE A 315 1.22 -3.95 -0.07
C ILE A 315 1.21 -4.23 1.42
N ILE A 316 0.02 -4.19 2.03
CA ILE A 316 -0.21 -4.49 3.45
C ILE A 316 -1.20 -5.65 3.57
N GLY A 317 -0.88 -6.66 4.39
CA GLY A 317 -1.75 -7.82 4.65
C GLY A 317 -1.27 -9.07 3.92
N ASN A 318 -2.21 -9.87 3.40
CA ASN A 318 -1.91 -11.08 2.65
C ASN A 318 -1.13 -10.72 1.36
N TRP A 319 0.04 -11.31 1.16
CA TRP A 319 0.93 -10.97 0.04
C TRP A 319 0.76 -11.88 -1.17
N GLN A 320 0.01 -12.97 -1.02
CA GLN A 320 -0.33 -13.93 -2.09
C GLN A 320 -1.56 -13.46 -2.88
#